data_AF-A0A961EVZ2-F1
#
_entry.id   AF-A0A961EVZ2-F1
#
_cell.length_a   1.000
_cell.length_b   1.000
_cell.length_c   1.000
_cell.angle_alpha   90.00
_cell.angle_beta   90.00
_cell.angle_gamma   90.00
#
_symmetry.space_group_name_H-M   'P 1'
#
loop_
_entity.id
_entity.type
_entity.pdbx_description
1 polymer ?
#
loop_
_entity_poly.entity_id
_entity_poly.type
_entity_poly.pdbx_seq_one_letter_code
_entity_poly.pdbx_strand_id
1 'polypeptide(L)' 'MIRSIYLAGPDVFLPDATARFASIKSRARALGLEAWSPFDSEAKQDGQSGLGLAREIYTANI' A
#
# COMPACT_ATOMS: atom_id res chain seq x y z
N MET A 1 -19.71 13.85 -1.64
CA MET A 1 -18.68 13.33 -0.70
C MET A 1 -17.97 12.20 -1.41
N ILE A 2 -16.64 12.30 -1.61
CA ILE A 2 -15.84 11.21 -2.20
C ILE A 2 -15.64 10.15 -1.12
N ARG A 3 -15.79 8.86 -1.48
CA ARG A 3 -15.59 7.75 -0.55
C ARG A 3 -14.17 7.22 -0.72
N SER A 4 -13.42 7.18 0.37
CA SER A 4 -12.04 6.69 0.36
C SER A 4 -11.95 5.24 0.83
N ILE A 5 -11.03 4.47 0.25
CA ILE A 5 -10.74 3.07 0.60
C ILE A 5 -9.24 2.90 0.88
N TYR A 6 -8.89 2.04 1.84
CA TYR A 6 -7.50 1.69 2.15
C TYR A 6 -7.20 0.26 1.69
N LEU A 7 -6.20 0.11 0.85
CA LEU A 7 -5.79 -1.13 0.19
C LEU A 7 -4.80 -1.91 1.09
N ALA A 8 -5.28 -2.39 2.23
CA ALA A 8 -4.49 -3.27 3.11
C ALA A 8 -4.45 -4.71 2.57
N GLY A 9 -3.34 -5.41 2.81
CA GLY A 9 -3.24 -6.84 2.52
C GLY A 9 -1.81 -7.33 2.27
N PRO A 10 -1.61 -8.65 2.14
CA PRO A 10 -0.30 -9.26 1.89
C PRO A 10 0.26 -8.95 0.50
N ASP A 11 -0.55 -8.38 -0.40
CA ASP A 11 -0.12 -7.93 -1.72
C ASP A 11 1.07 -6.95 -1.67
N VAL A 12 1.33 -6.29 -0.52
CA VAL A 12 2.53 -5.45 -0.29
C VAL A 12 3.85 -6.20 -0.42
N PHE A 13 3.86 -7.53 -0.24
CA PHE A 13 5.07 -8.35 -0.30
C PHE A 13 5.34 -8.95 -1.68
N LEU A 14 4.43 -8.73 -2.64
CA LEU A 14 4.60 -9.21 -4.00
C LEU A 14 5.69 -8.40 -4.73
N PRO A 15 6.46 -9.03 -5.64
CA PRO A 15 7.52 -8.34 -6.37
C PRO A 15 6.98 -7.19 -7.24
N ASP A 16 5.71 -7.23 -7.63
CA ASP A 16 5.01 -6.25 -8.46
C ASP A 16 3.98 -5.41 -7.66
N ALA A 17 4.08 -5.37 -6.32
CA ALA A 17 3.09 -4.74 -5.44
C ALA A 17 2.71 -3.31 -5.85
N THR A 18 3.69 -2.46 -6.19
CA THR A 18 3.44 -1.08 -6.64
C THR A 18 2.59 -1.03 -7.91
N ALA A 19 2.87 -1.90 -8.89
CA ALA A 19 2.11 -1.97 -10.14
C ALA A 19 0.68 -2.47 -9.89
N ARG A 20 0.52 -3.45 -8.99
CA ARG A 20 -0.79 -3.97 -8.58
C ARG A 20 -1.64 -2.88 -7.92
N PHE A 21 -1.10 -2.17 -6.93
CA PHE A 21 -1.84 -1.09 -6.26
C PHE A 21 -2.15 0.07 -7.20
N ALA A 22 -1.26 0.42 -8.14
CA ALA A 22 -1.54 1.43 -9.16
C ALA A 22 -2.74 1.02 -10.03
N SER A 23 -2.82 -0.25 -10.44
CA SER A 23 -3.97 -0.79 -11.20
C SER A 23 -5.28 -0.71 -10.41
N ILE A 24 -5.25 -1.07 -9.11
CA ILE A 24 -6.42 -1.00 -8.24
C ILE A 24 -6.88 0.45 -8.05
N LYS A 25 -5.95 1.39 -7.81
CA LYS A 25 -6.27 2.82 -7.67
C LYS A 25 -6.90 3.38 -8.94
N SER A 26 -6.41 3.00 -10.12
CA SER A 26 -7.00 3.41 -11.38
C SER A 26 -8.45 2.95 -11.50
N ARG A 27 -8.76 1.71 -11.09
CA ARG A 27 -10.13 1.17 -11.09
C ARG A 27 -11.01 1.85 -10.05
N ALA A 28 -10.48 2.09 -8.85
CA ALA A 28 -11.18 2.82 -7.80
C ALA A 28 -11.55 4.24 -8.26
N ARG A 29 -10.62 4.95 -8.90
CA ARG A 29 -10.88 6.28 -9.47
C ARG A 29 -11.99 6.26 -10.53
N ALA A 30 -12.01 5.25 -11.40
CA ALA A 30 -13.07 5.07 -12.39
C ALA A 30 -14.46 4.84 -11.74
N LEU A 31 -14.49 4.35 -10.51
CA LEU A 31 -15.70 4.16 -9.69
C LEU A 31 -16.04 5.37 -8.79
N GLY A 32 -15.30 6.48 -8.90
CA GLY A 32 -15.48 7.65 -8.05
C GLY A 32 -14.99 7.47 -6.60
N LEU A 33 -14.13 6.48 -6.38
CA LEU A 33 -13.49 6.20 -5.10
C LEU A 33 -12.07 6.77 -5.09
N GLU A 34 -11.63 7.22 -3.92
CA GLU A 34 -10.24 7.54 -3.67
C GLU A 34 -9.59 6.33 -2.99
N ALA A 35 -8.44 5.86 -3.49
CA ALA A 35 -7.79 4.67 -2.96
C ALA A 35 -6.38 4.97 -2.48
N TRP A 36 -6.10 4.56 -1.24
CA TRP A 36 -4.82 4.69 -0.55
C TRP A 36 -4.23 3.31 -0.33
N SER A 37 -2.91 3.17 -0.45
CA SER A 37 -2.17 1.92 -0.23
C SER A 37 -1.08 2.16 0.83
N PRO A 38 -0.54 1.08 1.42
CA PRO A 38 0.60 1.19 2.35
C PRO A 38 1.82 1.93 1.79
N PHE A 39 1.95 2.06 0.46
CA PHE A 39 3.01 2.82 -0.20
C PHE A 39 2.73 4.32 -0.34
N ASP A 40 1.49 4.80 -0.09
CA ASP A 40 1.16 6.23 -0.11
C ASP A 40 1.37 6.88 1.26
N SER A 41 1.33 6.09 2.32
CA SER A 41 1.70 6.56 3.65
C SER A 41 3.22 6.73 3.69
N GLU A 42 3.68 7.92 4.07
CA GLU A 42 5.09 8.25 4.31
C GLU A 42 5.67 7.54 5.55
N ALA A 43 5.52 6.22 5.64
CA ALA A 43 6.46 5.42 6.42
C ALA A 43 7.77 5.25 5.61
N LYS A 44 8.33 6.35 5.10
CA LYS A 44 9.73 6.38 4.71
C LYS A 44 10.53 6.49 6.00
N GLN A 45 10.78 5.35 6.64
CA GLN A 45 11.93 5.28 7.54
C GLN A 45 13.18 5.22 6.65
N ASP A 46 14.01 6.24 6.76
CA ASP A 46 15.25 6.40 5.99
C ASP A 46 16.03 5.08 5.90
N GLY A 47 16.34 4.65 4.67
CA GLY A 47 17.38 3.66 4.41
C GLY A 47 17.00 2.18 4.49
N GLN A 48 15.75 1.79 4.74
CA GLN A 48 15.38 0.37 4.73
C GLN A 48 14.84 -0.11 3.38
N SER A 49 15.47 -1.15 2.82
CA SER A 49 14.94 -1.90 1.67
C SER A 49 13.54 -2.44 1.97
N GLY A 50 12.69 -2.62 0.96
CA GLY A 50 11.28 -3.04 1.14
C GLY A 50 11.09 -4.34 1.95
N LEU A 51 12.10 -5.21 2.01
CA LEU A 51 12.11 -6.42 2.83
C LEU A 51 12.35 -6.14 4.33
N GLY A 52 13.12 -5.10 4.65
CA GLY A 52 13.35 -4.63 6.02
C GLY A 52 12.09 -4.02 6.62
N LEU A 53 11.43 -3.12 5.87
CA LEU A 53 10.17 -2.52 6.28
C LEU A 53 9.05 -3.57 6.44
N ALA A 54 8.98 -4.54 5.52
CA ALA A 54 8.05 -5.66 5.61
C ALA A 54 8.19 -6.46 6.92
N ARG A 55 9.44 -6.71 7.34
CA ARG A 55 9.75 -7.43 8.58
C ARG A 55 9.39 -6.62 9.82
N GLU A 56 9.63 -5.31 9.82
CA GLU A 56 9.27 -4.44 10.93
C GLU A 56 7.75 -4.34 11.11
N ILE A 57 6.98 -4.18 10.02
CA ILE A 57 5.51 -4.16 10.08
C ILE A 57 4.96 -5.49 10.61
N TYR A 58 5.55 -6.62 10.24
CA TYR A 58 5.16 -7.93 10.77
C TYR A 58 5.45 -8.04 12.28
N THR A 59 6.62 -7.56 12.71
CA THR A 59 7.05 -7.69 14.12
C THR A 59 6.30 -6.73 15.04
N ALA A 60 5.96 -5.52 14.56
CA ALA A 60 5.24 -4.52 15.34
C ALA A 60 3.74 -4.82 15.53
N ASN A 61 3.18 -5.75 14.75
CA ASN A 61 1.77 -6.16 14.83
C ASN A 61 1.53 -7.44 15.69
N ILE A 62 2.53 -7.90 16.45
CA ILE A 62 2.39 -8.96 17.47
C ILE A 62 2.27 -8.36 18.87
#